data_AF-A0A1X0SUW2-F1
#
_entry.id   AF-A0A1X0SUW2-F1
#
_cell.length_a   1.000
_cell.length_b   1.000
_cell.length_c   1.000
_cell.angle_alpha   90.00
_cell.angle_beta   90.00
_cell.angle_gamma   90.00
#
_symmetry.space_group_name_H-M   'P 1'
#
loop_
_entity.id
_entity.type
_entity.pdbx_description
1 polymer ?
#
loop_
_entity_poly.entity_id
_entity_poly.type
_entity_poly.pdbx_seq_one_letter_code
_entity_poly.pdbx_strand_id
1 'polypeptide(L)'
;MRTMTTKTYFVVQAFVKTGRRLVSGQTTQEKTANEAMSKAARLAESSRYVGAVAFEQLADDETGETMEEPRLLFKAGDVPAEFSDD
;
A
#
# COMPACT_ATOMS: atom_id res chain seq x y z
N MET A 1 16.40 -27.74 8.52
CA MET A 1 15.47 -27.15 7.52
C MET A 1 14.91 -25.89 8.15
N ARG A 2 15.20 -24.71 7.58
CA ARG A 2 14.53 -23.48 8.01
C ARG A 2 13.15 -23.49 7.36
N THR A 3 12.10 -23.60 8.16
CA THR A 3 10.72 -23.43 7.69
C THR A 3 10.50 -21.94 7.52
N MET A 4 10.58 -21.45 6.28
CA MET A 4 10.19 -20.08 5.95
C MET A 4 8.73 -19.90 6.35
N THR A 5 8.49 -18.94 7.24
CA THR A 5 7.14 -18.62 7.71
C THR A 5 6.67 -17.42 6.93
N THR A 6 5.91 -17.66 5.87
CA THR A 6 5.36 -16.59 5.02
C THR A 6 4.16 -15.94 5.69
N LYS A 7 4.08 -14.62 5.62
CA LYS A 7 2.93 -13.85 6.05
C LYS A 7 2.52 -12.83 5.01
N THR A 8 1.21 -12.71 4.82
CA THR A 8 0.63 -11.67 3.98
C THR A 8 0.46 -10.41 4.80
N TYR A 9 1.06 -9.33 4.33
CA TYR A 9 0.91 -7.98 4.88
C TYR A 9 -0.01 -7.18 3.99
N PHE A 10 -0.99 -6.51 4.59
CA PHE A 10 -1.87 -5.58 3.87
C PHE A 10 -1.39 -4.17 4.13
N VAL A 11 -0.77 -3.56 3.13
CA VAL A 11 -0.10 -2.26 3.26
C VAL A 11 -0.94 -1.20 2.57
N VAL A 12 -1.09 -0.07 3.23
CA VAL A 12 -1.75 1.13 2.73
C VAL A 12 -0.70 2.22 2.63
N GLN A 13 -0.53 2.79 1.44
CA GLN A 13 0.37 3.90 1.18
C GLN A 13 -0.44 5.09 0.69
N ALA A 14 -0.49 6.15 1.49
CA ALA A 14 -1.02 7.44 1.06
C ALA A 14 0.04 8.22 0.27
N PHE A 15 -0.41 9.14 -0.57
CA PHE A 15 0.43 10.04 -1.34
C PHE A 15 0.04 11.49 -1.07
N VAL A 16 1.05 12.35 -1.00
CA VAL A 16 0.86 13.79 -0.90
C VAL A 16 1.52 14.47 -2.10
N LYS A 17 1.00 15.63 -2.46
CA LYS A 17 1.59 16.45 -3.53
C LYS A 17 2.56 17.44 -2.92
N THR A 18 3.83 17.33 -3.32
CA THR A 18 4.88 18.28 -2.96
C THR A 18 5.33 19.01 -4.22
N GLY A 19 4.87 20.26 -4.35
CA GLY A 19 5.07 21.05 -5.57
C GLY A 19 4.40 20.39 -6.78
N ARG A 20 5.22 19.94 -7.74
CA ARG A 20 4.75 19.25 -8.96
C ARG A 20 4.89 17.72 -8.89
N ARG A 21 5.38 17.16 -7.78
CA ARG A 21 5.63 15.72 -7.63
C ARG A 21 4.67 15.11 -6.63
N LEU A 22 4.30 13.85 -6.88
CA LEU A 22 3.67 12.99 -5.89
C LEU A 22 4.78 12.33 -5.07
N VAL A 23 4.63 12.33 -3.76
CA VAL A 23 5.57 11.68 -2.84
C VAL A 23 4.81 10.76 -1.89
N SER A 24 5.47 9.70 -1.44
CA SER A 24 4.93 8.80 -0.43
C SER A 24 4.67 9.58 0.86
N GLY A 25 3.41 9.57 1.27
CA GLY A 25 2.93 10.09 2.54
C GLY A 25 2.93 9.02 3.61
N GLN A 26 1.84 8.96 4.38
CA GLN A 26 1.69 8.00 5.46
C GLN A 26 1.57 6.56 4.93
N THR A 27 2.34 5.64 5.50
CA THR A 27 2.23 4.20 5.26
C THR A 27 1.71 3.51 6.52
N THR A 28 0.69 2.67 6.37
CA THR A 28 0.11 1.89 7.47
C THR A 28 -0.14 0.46 7.05
N GLN A 29 0.02 -0.48 7.97
CA GLN A 29 -0.32 -1.88 7.74
C GLN A 29 -1.63 -2.23 8.45
N GLU A 30 -2.48 -2.97 7.78
CA GLU A 30 -3.75 -3.46 8.30
C GLU A 30 -3.74 -4.99 8.40
N LYS A 31 -4.69 -5.54 9.17
CA LYS A 31 -4.77 -6.98 9.41
C LYS A 31 -5.45 -7.72 8.27
N THR A 32 -6.26 -7.03 7.47
CA THR A 32 -7.04 -7.62 6.38
C THR A 32 -7.01 -6.73 5.15
N ALA A 33 -7.19 -7.35 3.97
CA ALA A 33 -7.35 -6.65 2.70
C ALA A 33 -8.47 -5.60 2.76
N ASN A 34 -9.61 -5.96 3.36
CA ASN A 34 -10.78 -5.08 3.36
C ASN A 34 -10.58 -3.83 4.24
N GLU A 35 -9.88 -3.98 5.37
CA GLU A 35 -9.47 -2.84 6.19
C GLU A 35 -8.47 -1.94 5.46
N ALA A 36 -7.49 -2.53 4.77
CA ALA A 36 -6.52 -1.79 3.97
C ALA A 36 -7.19 -0.97 2.86
N MET A 37 -8.08 -1.59 2.09
CA MET A 37 -8.85 -0.92 1.04
C MET A 37 -9.73 0.20 1.60
N SER A 38 -10.46 -0.07 2.68
CA SER A 38 -11.31 0.93 3.34
C SER A 38 -10.51 2.12 3.86
N LYS A 39 -9.31 1.87 4.39
CA LYS A 39 -8.43 2.93 4.89
C LYS A 39 -7.80 3.73 3.75
N ALA A 40 -7.39 3.07 2.66
CA ALA A 40 -6.91 3.75 1.47
C ALA A 40 -7.98 4.69 0.89
N ALA A 41 -9.23 4.23 0.78
CA ALA A 41 -10.35 5.06 0.35
C ALA A 41 -10.50 6.31 1.24
N ARG A 42 -10.55 6.14 2.57
CA ARG A 42 -10.66 7.25 3.52
C ARG A 42 -9.50 8.22 3.46
N LEU A 43 -8.28 7.72 3.22
CA LEU A 43 -7.09 8.57 3.10
C LEU A 43 -7.15 9.39 1.81
N ALA A 44 -7.59 8.79 0.70
CA ALA A 44 -7.76 9.50 -0.58
C ALA A 44 -8.85 10.59 -0.51
N GLU A 45 -9.89 10.42 0.32
CA GLU A 45 -10.91 11.45 0.56
C GLU A 45 -10.45 12.57 1.50
N SER A 46 -9.36 12.36 2.24
CA SER A 46 -8.85 13.36 3.18
C SER A 46 -8.13 14.49 2.45
N SER A 47 -8.43 15.74 2.79
CA SER A 47 -7.78 16.92 2.19
C SER A 47 -6.26 17.01 2.40
N ARG A 48 -5.69 16.13 3.23
CA ARG A 48 -4.24 16.04 3.48
C ARG A 48 -3.50 15.24 2.40
N TYR A 49 -4.18 14.31 1.73
CA TYR A 49 -3.60 13.41 0.75
C TYR A 49 -4.24 13.66 -0.61
N VAL A 50 -3.51 13.33 -1.67
CA VAL A 50 -4.01 13.46 -3.05
C VAL A 50 -4.41 12.12 -3.64
N GLY A 51 -3.93 11.02 -3.05
CA GLY A 51 -4.34 9.67 -3.38
C GLY A 51 -3.79 8.67 -2.37
N ALA A 52 -4.22 7.42 -2.49
CA ALA A 52 -3.72 6.31 -1.69
C ALA A 52 -3.90 4.99 -2.44
N VAL A 53 -3.05 4.03 -2.10
CA VAL A 53 -3.12 2.64 -2.58
C VAL A 53 -3.17 1.68 -1.41
N ALA A 54 -3.83 0.54 -1.60
CA ALA A 54 -3.74 -0.63 -0.75
C ALA A 54 -3.23 -1.80 -1.58
N PHE A 55 -2.26 -2.55 -1.07
CA PHE A 55 -1.71 -3.73 -1.70
C PHE A 55 -1.44 -4.83 -0.68
N GLU A 56 -1.50 -6.09 -1.12
CA GLU A 56 -1.02 -7.23 -0.35
C GLU A 56 0.40 -7.59 -0.76
N GLN A 57 1.22 -7.94 0.22
CA GLN A 57 2.61 -8.31 0.01
C GLN A 57 2.90 -9.58 0.80
N LEU A 58 3.40 -10.61 0.10
CA LEU A 58 3.90 -11.81 0.77
C LEU A 58 5.35 -11.56 1.18
N ALA A 59 5.61 -11.63 2.48
CA ALA A 59 6.96 -11.51 3.01
C ALA A 59 7.24 -12.60 4.04
N ASP A 60 8.52 -12.88 4.23
CA ASP A 60 8.99 -13.75 5.30
C ASP A 60 8.78 -13.06 6.66
N ASP A 61 8.07 -13.70 7.58
CA ASP A 61 7.73 -13.13 8.89
C ASP A 61 8.97 -12.93 9.78
N GLU A 62 10.08 -13.65 9.51
CA GLU A 62 11.32 -13.50 10.28
C GLU A 62 12.23 -12.38 9.75
N THR A 63 12.34 -12.24 8.43
CA THR A 63 13.30 -11.31 7.79
C THR A 63 12.64 -10.06 7.23
N GLY A 64 11.34 -10.08 7.00
CA GLY A 64 10.62 -9.03 6.27
C GLY A 64 10.97 -8.98 4.78
N GLU A 65 11.73 -9.95 4.27
CA GLU A 65 12.07 -10.02 2.87
C GLU A 65 10.81 -10.32 2.05
N THR A 66 10.59 -9.48 1.04
CA THR A 66 9.48 -9.64 0.12
C THR A 66 9.73 -10.85 -0.77
N MET A 67 8.80 -11.81 -0.78
CA MET A 67 8.95 -13.02 -1.57
C MET A 67 8.33 -12.92 -2.95
N GLU A 68 7.25 -12.15 -3.08
CA GLU A 68 6.48 -12.00 -4.33
C GLU A 68 6.18 -10.54 -4.64
N GLU A 69 5.87 -10.25 -5.90
CA GLU A 69 5.45 -8.91 -6.30
C GLU A 69 4.18 -8.49 -5.54
N PRO A 70 4.15 -7.27 -4.96
CA PRO A 70 3.00 -6.80 -4.22
C PRO A 70 1.80 -6.66 -5.16
N ARG A 71 0.67 -7.26 -4.76
CA ARG A 71 -0.56 -7.21 -5.54
C ARG A 71 -1.41 -6.03 -5.11
N LEU A 72 -1.65 -5.11 -6.03
CA LEU A 72 -2.53 -3.96 -5.80
C LEU A 72 -3.97 -4.44 -5.56
N LEU A 73 -4.53 -4.05 -4.41
CA LEU A 73 -5.90 -4.36 -4.01
C LEU A 73 -6.84 -3.20 -4.32
N PHE A 74 -6.37 -1.96 -4.12
CA PHE A 74 -7.16 -0.75 -4.32
C PHE A 74 -6.27 0.45 -4.60
N LYS A 75 -6.77 1.38 -5.42
CA LYS A 75 -6.17 2.69 -5.64
C LYS A 75 -7.27 3.75 -5.72
N ALA A 76 -6.98 4.94 -5.19
CA ALA A 76 -7.87 6.09 -5.31
C ALA A 76 -7.08 7.41 -5.33
N GLY A 77 -7.59 8.39 -6.09
CA GLY A 77 -6.97 9.70 -6.24
C GLY A 77 -5.73 9.71 -7.15
N ASP A 78 -4.90 10.74 -7.00
CA ASP A 78 -3.62 10.89 -7.69
C ASP A 78 -2.55 10.00 -7.05
N VAL A 79 -2.10 9.00 -7.79
CA VAL A 79 -1.03 8.06 -7.40
C VAL A 79 0.09 8.10 -8.44
N PRO A 80 1.34 7.73 -8.09
CA PRO A 80 2.42 7.61 -9.06
C PRO A 80 2.08 6.67 -10.22
N ALA A 81 2.66 6.90 -11.39
CA ALA A 81 2.39 6.13 -12.61
C ALA A 81 2.64 4.62 -12.45
N GLU A 82 3.53 4.23 -11.54
CA GLU A 82 3.79 2.82 -11.18
C GLU A 82 2.55 2.10 -10.63
N PHE A 83 1.55 2.83 -10.13
CA PHE A 83 0.28 2.31 -9.62
C PHE A 83 -0.91 2.60 -10.55
N SER A 84 -0.69 3.28 -11.66
CA SER A 84 -1.71 3.53 -12.68
C SER A 84 -1.71 2.37 -13.68
N ASP A 85 -2.73 1.48 -13.64
CA ASP A 85 -3.14 0.72 -14.83
C ASP A 85 -3.27 1.69 -16.01
N ASP A 86 -2.53 1.39 -17.08
CA ASP A 86 -2.57 2.06 -18.38
C ASP A 86 -3.98 2.09 -18.99
#